data_AF-X1VA75-F1
#
_entry.id   AF-X1VA75-F1
#
_cell.length_a   1.000
_cell.length_b   1.000
_cell.length_c   1.000
_cell.angle_alpha   90.00
_cell.angle_beta   90.00
_cell.angle_gamma   90.00
#
_symmetry.space_group_name_H-M   'P 1'
#
loop_
_entity.id
_entity.type
_entity.pdbx_description
1 polymer ?
#
loop_
_entity_poly.entity_id
_entity_poly.type
_entity_poly.pdbx_seq_one_letter_code
_entity_poly.pdbx_strand_id
1 'polypeptide(L)'
;EGGLVSTAGDLAVFITALATQRDFPNAEYREQFMQELLTIQPVASGEPGLVGTGLGIAEYDYGYGPSYGHSGGIPGYVSLMVYFAEHDVTFAITWNGFDGGFADFGMVPDLYEALIEGTFSALGIASTLANDASAGNFYEDPAGRFTMPLVGDWTPVETDGMYAKYAFSDLDLAMSLVSIEASNVEGDMPTAVQVVGVDPASLTETYRGNWNKWSIFYYETTDGEGVTVFGPSPGRRRLLRHCDR
;
A
#
# COMPACT_ATOMS: atom_id res chain seq x y z
N GLU A 1 7.33 11.51 15.71
CA GLU A 1 8.41 10.75 16.36
C GLU A 1 7.81 9.77 17.36
N GLY A 2 8.30 8.54 17.38
CA GLY A 2 7.84 7.47 18.27
C GLY A 2 8.86 7.19 19.38
N GLY A 3 8.38 7.04 20.62
CA GLY A 3 9.23 6.73 21.78
C GLY A 3 8.58 5.80 22.80
N LEU A 4 7.37 5.31 22.51
CA LEU A 4 6.69 4.32 23.34
C LEU A 4 7.26 2.94 23.02
N VAL A 5 7.60 2.21 24.08
CA VAL A 5 8.06 0.81 23.99
C VAL A 5 6.95 -0.06 24.55
N SER A 6 6.52 -1.04 23.76
CA SER A 6 5.41 -1.93 24.10
C SER A 6 5.59 -3.30 23.43
N THR A 7 4.71 -4.24 23.75
CA THR A 7 4.63 -5.54 23.06
C THR A 7 3.38 -5.62 22.19
N ALA A 8 3.35 -6.50 21.19
CA ALA A 8 2.14 -6.72 20.39
C ALA A 8 0.92 -7.09 21.26
N GLY A 9 1.12 -7.84 22.34
CA GLY A 9 0.06 -8.18 23.29
C GLY A 9 -0.49 -6.96 24.04
N ASP A 10 0.38 -6.05 24.46
CA ASP A 10 -0.04 -4.80 25.12
C ASP A 10 -0.78 -3.87 24.16
N LEU A 11 -0.32 -3.78 22.90
CA LEU A 11 -1.02 -3.04 21.86
C LEU A 11 -2.42 -3.60 21.60
N ALA A 12 -2.55 -4.93 21.55
CA ALA A 12 -3.85 -5.59 21.42
C ALA A 12 -4.77 -5.26 22.60
N VAL A 13 -4.25 -5.31 23.84
CA VAL A 13 -5.03 -4.93 25.04
C VAL A 13 -5.46 -3.46 24.96
N PHE A 14 -4.56 -2.57 24.57
CA PHE A 14 -4.82 -1.14 24.46
C PHE A 14 -5.94 -0.85 23.46
N ILE A 15 -5.82 -1.33 22.21
CA ILE A 15 -6.81 -1.02 21.17
C ILE A 15 -8.17 -1.67 21.46
N THR A 16 -8.19 -2.89 22.01
CA THR A 16 -9.45 -3.53 22.46
C THR A 16 -10.11 -2.70 23.56
N ALA A 17 -9.35 -2.28 24.59
CA ALA A 17 -9.89 -1.51 25.70
C ALA A 17 -10.44 -0.15 25.25
N LEU A 18 -9.73 0.50 24.32
CA LEU A 18 -10.14 1.75 23.69
C LEU A 18 -11.43 1.58 22.89
N ALA A 19 -11.48 0.60 22.00
CA ALA A 19 -12.61 0.40 21.08
C ALA A 19 -13.86 -0.16 21.77
N THR A 20 -13.70 -1.07 22.74
CA THR A 20 -14.81 -1.57 23.58
C THR A 20 -15.20 -0.60 24.70
N GLN A 21 -14.45 0.51 24.82
CA GLN A 21 -14.69 1.60 25.77
C GLN A 21 -14.78 1.14 27.23
N ARG A 22 -14.04 0.07 27.58
CA ARG A 22 -14.20 -0.65 28.85
C ARG A 22 -13.73 0.15 30.06
N ASP A 23 -12.77 1.04 29.87
CA ASP A 23 -11.97 1.61 30.96
C ASP A 23 -12.08 3.14 31.08
N PHE A 24 -13.21 3.72 30.64
CA PHE A 24 -13.46 5.17 30.77
C PHE A 24 -13.98 5.58 32.17
N PRO A 25 -13.57 6.74 32.70
CA PRO A 25 -13.94 7.18 34.04
C PRO A 25 -15.44 7.49 34.21
N ASN A 26 -16.13 7.89 33.13
CA ASN A 26 -17.59 8.01 33.10
C ASN A 26 -18.12 7.96 31.65
N ALA A 27 -19.42 7.70 31.50
CA ALA A 27 -20.07 7.51 30.20
C ALA A 27 -20.15 8.78 29.34
N GLU A 28 -20.31 9.95 29.93
CA GLU A 28 -20.39 11.23 29.20
C GLU A 28 -19.04 11.59 28.56
N TYR A 29 -17.96 11.49 29.34
CA TYR A 29 -16.60 11.69 28.86
C TYR A 29 -16.23 10.68 27.77
N ARG A 30 -16.65 9.42 27.93
CA ARG A 30 -16.48 8.38 26.92
C ARG A 30 -17.16 8.74 25.60
N GLU A 31 -18.41 9.19 25.64
CA GLU A 31 -19.14 9.57 24.42
C GLU A 31 -18.48 10.76 23.71
N GLN A 32 -18.10 11.81 24.45
CA GLN A 32 -17.40 12.97 23.89
C GLN A 32 -16.05 12.58 23.30
N PHE A 33 -15.26 11.81 24.04
CA PHE A 33 -13.95 11.35 23.60
C PHE A 33 -14.04 10.49 22.34
N MET A 34 -14.99 9.54 22.28
CA MET A 34 -15.18 8.70 21.10
C MET A 34 -15.71 9.49 19.89
N GLN A 35 -16.55 10.52 20.10
CA GLN A 35 -16.98 11.42 19.02
C GLN A 35 -15.79 12.15 18.39
N GLU A 36 -14.87 12.68 19.21
CA GLU A 36 -13.67 13.35 18.71
C GLU A 36 -12.69 12.37 18.06
N LEU A 37 -12.45 11.21 18.71
CA LEU A 37 -11.51 10.19 18.23
C LEU A 37 -11.92 9.62 16.87
N LEU A 38 -13.22 9.40 16.67
CA LEU A 38 -13.81 8.83 15.45
C LEU A 38 -14.35 9.91 14.49
N THR A 39 -13.97 11.18 14.68
CA THR A 39 -14.15 12.19 13.61
C THR A 39 -13.12 11.93 12.52
N ILE A 40 -13.35 10.88 11.73
CA ILE A 40 -12.46 10.41 10.68
C ILE A 40 -12.54 11.36 9.48
N GLN A 41 -11.39 11.87 9.06
CA GLN A 41 -11.25 12.62 7.82
C GLN A 41 -10.67 11.70 6.75
N PRO A 42 -11.30 11.62 5.56
CA PRO A 42 -10.73 10.86 4.45
C PRO A 42 -9.32 11.35 4.14
N VAL A 43 -8.39 10.41 3.93
CA VAL A 43 -7.04 10.72 3.48
C VAL A 43 -6.67 9.84 2.30
N ALA A 44 -6.09 10.44 1.26
CA ALA A 44 -5.40 9.67 0.25
C ALA A 44 -4.07 9.21 0.85
N SER A 45 -3.93 7.91 1.10
CA SER A 45 -2.69 7.32 1.58
C SER A 45 -2.34 6.08 0.73
N GLY A 46 -1.06 5.73 0.74
CA GLY A 46 -0.60 4.44 0.21
C GLY A 46 -0.71 3.29 1.22
N GLU A 47 -1.32 3.50 2.38
CA GLU A 47 -1.53 2.46 3.39
C GLU A 47 -2.81 1.66 3.05
N PRO A 48 -2.70 0.36 2.81
CA PRO A 48 -3.83 -0.47 2.44
C PRO A 48 -4.92 -0.55 3.51
N GLY A 49 -6.15 -0.56 3.01
CA GLY A 49 -7.35 -0.47 3.82
C GLY A 49 -7.59 0.90 4.46
N LEU A 50 -6.65 1.85 4.44
CA LEU A 50 -6.85 3.12 5.15
C LEU A 50 -7.95 3.94 4.49
N VAL A 51 -9.03 4.17 5.23
CA VAL A 51 -10.18 5.00 4.81
C VAL A 51 -9.95 6.45 5.22
N GLY A 52 -9.43 6.67 6.41
CA GLY A 52 -9.27 8.01 6.96
C GLY A 52 -8.54 8.03 8.30
N THR A 53 -8.24 9.24 8.78
CA THR A 53 -7.57 9.45 10.06
C THR A 53 -8.35 10.40 10.96
N GLY A 54 -8.40 10.08 12.24
CA GLY A 54 -8.91 10.92 13.33
C GLY A 54 -7.79 11.34 14.29
N LEU A 55 -8.12 11.57 15.56
CA LEU A 55 -7.15 11.98 16.58
C LEU A 55 -6.30 10.81 17.09
N GLY A 56 -5.34 10.38 16.27
CA GLY A 56 -4.40 9.30 16.61
C GLY A 56 -4.97 7.89 16.47
N ILE A 57 -6.16 7.76 15.87
CA ILE A 57 -6.74 6.51 15.39
C ILE A 57 -7.13 6.69 13.93
N ALA A 58 -6.84 5.68 13.14
CA ALA A 58 -7.22 5.52 11.75
C ALA A 58 -8.40 4.55 11.64
N GLU A 59 -9.24 4.78 10.64
CA GLU A 59 -10.23 3.82 10.19
C GLU A 59 -9.69 3.07 8.99
N TYR A 60 -9.82 1.75 9.04
CA TYR A 60 -9.43 0.83 7.99
C TYR A 60 -10.61 -0.03 7.56
N ASP A 61 -10.68 -0.34 6.27
CA ASP A 61 -11.54 -1.35 5.70
C ASP A 61 -10.69 -2.42 5.00
N TYR A 62 -10.58 -3.58 5.66
CA TYR A 62 -9.95 -4.78 5.11
C TYR A 62 -10.99 -5.82 4.64
N GLY A 63 -12.27 -5.43 4.58
CA GLY A 63 -13.37 -6.32 4.22
C GLY A 63 -13.88 -7.18 5.34
N TYR A 64 -13.67 -6.79 6.57
CA TYR A 64 -14.20 -7.49 7.74
C TYR A 64 -14.99 -6.50 8.61
N GLY A 65 -15.66 -5.55 7.95
CA GLY A 65 -16.31 -4.40 8.55
C GLY A 65 -15.34 -3.28 8.94
N PRO A 66 -15.88 -2.16 9.45
CA PRO A 66 -15.07 -1.04 9.94
C PRO A 66 -14.11 -1.50 11.03
N SER A 67 -12.85 -1.10 10.87
CA SER A 67 -11.81 -1.44 11.82
C SER A 67 -11.02 -0.20 12.23
N TYR A 68 -10.62 -0.15 13.49
CA TYR A 68 -10.06 1.05 14.10
C TYR A 68 -8.70 0.74 14.71
N GLY A 69 -7.70 1.54 14.39
CA GLY A 69 -6.33 1.20 14.72
C GLY A 69 -5.33 2.31 14.45
N HIS A 70 -4.06 1.95 14.39
CA HIS A 70 -3.02 2.84 13.87
C HIS A 70 -1.77 2.03 13.51
N SER A 71 -1.09 2.40 12.43
CA SER A 71 0.23 1.91 12.08
C SER A 71 1.34 2.79 12.66
N GLY A 72 2.54 2.25 12.88
CA GLY A 72 3.67 3.00 13.41
C GLY A 72 4.95 2.55 12.77
N GLY A 73 5.81 3.49 12.38
CA GLY A 73 7.09 3.20 11.77
C GLY A 73 8.18 4.14 12.27
N ILE A 74 9.30 3.57 12.71
CA ILE A 74 10.58 4.27 12.92
C ILE A 74 11.68 3.37 12.34
N PRO A 75 12.82 3.90 11.85
CA PRO A 75 13.91 3.05 11.37
C PRO A 75 14.26 1.94 12.38
N GLY A 76 14.22 0.68 11.90
CA GLY A 76 14.40 -0.53 12.70
C GLY A 76 13.13 -1.16 13.25
N TYR A 77 11.96 -0.49 13.23
CA TYR A 77 10.71 -1.00 13.81
C TYR A 77 9.46 -0.55 13.06
N VAL A 78 8.52 -1.48 12.87
CA VAL A 78 7.17 -1.19 12.39
C VAL A 78 6.13 -1.93 13.23
N SER A 79 4.95 -1.35 13.37
CA SER A 79 3.86 -1.92 14.14
C SER A 79 2.51 -1.59 13.53
N LEU A 80 1.53 -2.47 13.74
CA LEU A 80 0.12 -2.22 13.46
C LEU A 80 -0.69 -2.73 14.65
N MET A 81 -1.72 -1.99 15.05
CA MET A 81 -2.77 -2.47 15.93
C MET A 81 -4.12 -2.07 15.34
N VAL A 82 -5.04 -3.01 15.20
CA VAL A 82 -6.36 -2.80 14.61
C VAL A 82 -7.39 -3.64 15.36
N TYR A 83 -8.54 -3.05 15.64
CA TYR A 83 -9.72 -3.71 16.19
C TYR A 83 -10.84 -3.75 15.16
N PHE A 84 -11.35 -4.94 14.87
CA PHE A 84 -12.44 -5.21 13.94
C PHE A 84 -13.75 -5.25 14.71
N ALA A 85 -14.52 -4.16 14.64
CA ALA A 85 -15.65 -3.93 15.52
C ALA A 85 -16.80 -4.92 15.33
N GLU A 86 -17.04 -5.36 14.10
CA GLU A 86 -18.12 -6.30 13.78
C GLU A 86 -17.87 -7.73 14.28
N HIS A 87 -16.61 -8.09 14.50
CA HIS A 87 -16.20 -9.45 14.82
C HIS A 87 -15.61 -9.60 16.23
N ASP A 88 -15.41 -8.50 16.96
CA ASP A 88 -14.71 -8.49 18.26
C ASP A 88 -13.33 -9.17 18.16
N VAL A 89 -12.60 -8.84 17.09
CA VAL A 89 -11.26 -9.37 16.80
C VAL A 89 -10.25 -8.24 16.87
N THR A 90 -9.12 -8.50 17.54
CA THR A 90 -7.99 -7.59 17.56
C THR A 90 -6.78 -8.21 16.90
N PHE A 91 -6.17 -7.44 16.00
CA PHE A 91 -4.90 -7.77 15.37
C PHE A 91 -3.83 -6.79 15.86
N ALA A 92 -2.68 -7.32 16.28
CA ALA A 92 -1.53 -6.49 16.63
C ALA A 92 -0.23 -7.19 16.25
N ILE A 93 0.67 -6.44 15.63
CA ILE A 93 1.99 -6.92 15.19
C ILE A 93 3.04 -5.86 15.46
N THR A 94 4.23 -6.33 15.83
CA THR A 94 5.45 -5.52 15.94
C THR A 94 6.57 -6.26 15.24
N TRP A 95 7.33 -5.58 14.38
CA TRP A 95 8.42 -6.17 13.63
C TRP A 95 9.65 -5.26 13.65
N ASN A 96 10.82 -5.84 13.87
CA ASN A 96 12.10 -5.14 14.01
C ASN A 96 13.03 -5.27 12.79
N GLY A 97 12.46 -5.53 11.61
CA GLY A 97 13.19 -5.67 10.34
C GLY A 97 13.02 -4.50 9.39
N PHE A 98 12.30 -3.45 9.81
CA PHE A 98 11.95 -2.30 8.99
C PHE A 98 13.17 -1.39 8.76
N ASP A 99 13.58 -1.17 7.51
CA ASP A 99 14.78 -0.41 7.18
C ASP A 99 14.56 1.12 7.10
N GLY A 100 13.30 1.57 7.24
CA GLY A 100 12.93 2.99 7.17
C GLY A 100 12.54 3.48 5.78
N GLY A 101 12.60 2.62 4.76
CA GLY A 101 12.23 2.95 3.39
C GLY A 101 10.72 2.85 3.11
N PHE A 102 10.22 3.66 2.17
CA PHE A 102 8.85 3.53 1.65
C PHE A 102 8.58 2.18 0.95
N ALA A 103 9.62 1.49 0.46
CA ALA A 103 9.48 0.13 -0.09
C ALA A 103 9.05 -0.87 0.99
N ASP A 104 9.53 -0.72 2.22
CA ASP A 104 9.05 -1.50 3.35
C ASP A 104 7.64 -1.07 3.76
N PHE A 105 7.26 0.20 3.61
CA PHE A 105 5.86 0.63 3.73
C PHE A 105 4.93 0.03 2.66
N GLY A 106 5.45 -0.60 1.59
CA GLY A 106 4.65 -1.38 0.65
C GLY A 106 4.64 -2.89 0.95
N MET A 107 5.78 -3.47 1.36
CA MET A 107 5.87 -4.88 1.75
C MET A 107 5.19 -5.20 3.09
N VAL A 108 5.20 -4.25 4.02
CA VAL A 108 4.62 -4.39 5.35
C VAL A 108 3.09 -4.48 5.28
N PRO A 109 2.40 -3.67 4.46
CA PRO A 109 0.98 -3.84 4.27
C PRO A 109 0.53 -5.14 3.60
N ASP A 110 1.21 -5.64 2.56
CA ASP A 110 0.89 -6.94 1.98
C ASP A 110 0.96 -8.05 3.04
N LEU A 111 1.94 -7.95 3.95
CA LEU A 111 2.06 -8.85 5.09
C LEU A 111 0.90 -8.67 6.08
N TYR A 112 0.48 -7.43 6.36
CA TYR A 112 -0.66 -7.16 7.24
C TYR A 112 -1.95 -7.74 6.67
N GLU A 113 -2.25 -7.48 5.40
CA GLU A 113 -3.41 -8.02 4.70
C GLU A 113 -3.39 -9.55 4.72
N ALA A 114 -2.29 -10.19 4.35
CA ALA A 114 -2.18 -11.65 4.35
C ALA A 114 -2.36 -12.27 5.76
N LEU A 115 -1.87 -11.61 6.81
CA LEU A 115 -2.04 -12.06 8.19
C LEU A 115 -3.46 -11.85 8.70
N ILE A 116 -4.09 -10.73 8.35
CA ILE A 116 -5.49 -10.43 8.67
C ILE A 116 -6.39 -11.43 7.95
N GLU A 117 -6.21 -11.60 6.64
CA GLU A 117 -6.94 -12.58 5.82
C GLU A 117 -6.77 -14.00 6.39
N GLY A 118 -5.54 -14.41 6.69
CA GLY A 118 -5.25 -15.71 7.30
C GLY A 118 -5.95 -15.89 8.66
N THR A 119 -6.03 -14.82 9.46
CA THR A 119 -6.73 -14.82 10.76
C THR A 119 -8.24 -15.01 10.56
N PHE A 120 -8.87 -14.22 9.71
CA PHE A 120 -10.31 -14.34 9.46
C PHE A 120 -10.70 -15.64 8.74
N SER A 121 -9.87 -16.10 7.82
CA SER A 121 -10.01 -17.42 7.17
C SER A 121 -9.97 -18.55 8.20
N ALA A 122 -9.05 -18.51 9.18
CA ALA A 122 -9.00 -19.47 10.27
C ALA A 122 -10.23 -19.40 11.20
N LEU A 123 -10.87 -18.24 11.30
CA LEU A 123 -12.13 -18.04 12.01
C LEU A 123 -13.37 -18.41 11.20
N GLY A 124 -13.22 -18.77 9.91
CA GLY A 124 -14.32 -19.09 9.01
C GLY A 124 -15.14 -17.87 8.58
N ILE A 125 -14.55 -16.68 8.63
CA ILE A 125 -15.16 -15.41 8.25
C ILE A 125 -14.61 -15.02 6.87
N ALA A 126 -15.50 -14.83 5.90
CA ALA A 126 -15.14 -14.39 4.56
C ALA A 126 -15.04 -12.86 4.49
N SER A 127 -14.12 -12.36 3.65
CA SER A 127 -14.03 -10.92 3.38
C SER A 127 -15.28 -10.45 2.61
N THR A 128 -15.75 -9.25 2.95
CA THR A 128 -16.84 -8.49 2.34
C THR A 128 -16.35 -7.45 1.35
N LEU A 129 -15.05 -7.12 1.37
CA LEU A 129 -14.45 -6.61 0.16
C LEU A 129 -14.84 -7.65 -0.89
N ALA A 130 -15.28 -7.21 -2.07
CA ALA A 130 -15.27 -8.17 -3.15
C ALA A 130 -13.80 -8.64 -3.31
N ASN A 131 -13.49 -9.48 -4.27
CA ASN A 131 -12.10 -9.40 -4.72
C ASN A 131 -11.92 -7.95 -5.21
N ASP A 132 -11.44 -7.04 -4.34
CA ASP A 132 -11.38 -5.58 -4.50
C ASP A 132 -10.00 -5.13 -4.97
N ALA A 133 -9.08 -6.08 -5.19
CA ALA A 133 -8.55 -6.13 -6.54
C ALA A 133 -9.74 -6.51 -7.42
N SER A 134 -10.54 -5.51 -7.85
CA SER A 134 -11.59 -5.71 -8.85
C SER A 134 -11.06 -6.78 -9.79
N ALA A 135 -11.67 -7.96 -9.74
CA ALA A 135 -11.13 -9.13 -10.43
C ALA A 135 -11.00 -8.76 -11.91
N GLY A 136 -9.82 -8.31 -12.35
CA GLY A 136 -9.71 -7.63 -13.64
C GLY A 136 -8.53 -6.67 -13.83
N ASN A 137 -8.19 -5.78 -12.90
CA ASN A 137 -7.23 -4.70 -13.20
C ASN A 137 -5.80 -5.06 -12.80
N PHE A 138 -5.22 -5.96 -13.58
CA PHE A 138 -3.79 -6.19 -13.58
C PHE A 138 -3.12 -5.30 -14.63
N TYR A 139 -1.97 -4.75 -14.29
CA TYR A 139 -1.00 -4.41 -15.32
C TYR A 139 -0.28 -5.68 -15.74
N GLU A 140 -0.54 -6.10 -16.97
CA GLU A 140 0.30 -7.07 -17.66
C GLU A 140 1.38 -6.31 -18.41
N ASP A 141 2.63 -6.58 -18.06
CA ASP A 141 3.75 -6.12 -18.87
C ASP A 141 3.55 -6.59 -20.31
N PRO A 142 3.61 -5.72 -21.32
CA PRO A 142 3.29 -6.13 -22.69
C PRO A 142 4.22 -7.20 -23.28
N ALA A 143 5.42 -7.37 -22.71
CA ALA A 143 6.34 -8.44 -23.07
C ALA A 143 6.14 -9.72 -22.22
N GLY A 144 5.08 -9.78 -21.40
CA GLY A 144 4.72 -10.91 -20.55
C GLY A 144 5.72 -11.19 -19.42
N ARG A 145 6.51 -10.19 -19.01
CA ARG A 145 7.62 -10.39 -18.06
C ARG A 145 7.16 -10.42 -16.60
N PHE A 146 6.05 -9.77 -16.30
CA PHE A 146 5.41 -9.74 -14.99
C PHE A 146 3.95 -9.29 -15.09
N THR A 147 3.21 -9.54 -14.02
CA THR A 147 1.85 -9.05 -13.81
C THR A 147 1.82 -8.39 -12.44
N MET A 148 1.26 -7.18 -12.35
CA MET A 148 1.16 -6.41 -11.12
C MET A 148 -0.29 -6.08 -10.83
N PRO A 149 -0.82 -6.35 -9.63
CA PRO A 149 -2.14 -5.87 -9.26
C PRO A 149 -2.15 -4.35 -9.21
N LEU A 150 -3.21 -3.72 -9.72
CA LEU A 150 -3.45 -2.30 -9.52
C LEU A 150 -4.46 -2.14 -8.38
N VAL A 151 -4.12 -1.31 -7.40
CA VAL A 151 -5.01 -1.02 -6.26
C VAL A 151 -5.93 0.15 -6.63
N GLY A 152 -7.24 -0.06 -6.47
CA GLY A 152 -8.28 0.91 -6.80
C GLY A 152 -8.91 0.73 -8.18
N ASP A 153 -9.83 1.63 -8.53
CA ASP A 153 -10.69 1.51 -9.73
C ASP A 153 -10.02 2.07 -11.00
N TRP A 154 -8.84 1.54 -11.30
CA TRP A 154 -8.08 1.90 -12.49
C TRP A 154 -8.62 1.21 -13.74
N THR A 155 -9.08 1.97 -14.72
CA THR A 155 -9.52 1.42 -16.01
C THR A 155 -8.45 1.65 -17.08
N PRO A 156 -8.06 0.63 -17.86
CA PRO A 156 -7.13 0.84 -18.97
C PRO A 156 -7.74 1.75 -20.04
N VAL A 157 -6.99 2.78 -20.42
CA VAL A 157 -7.37 3.76 -21.44
C VAL A 157 -6.65 3.47 -22.76
N GLU A 158 -5.38 3.09 -22.68
CA GLU A 158 -4.52 2.86 -23.85
C GLU A 158 -3.40 1.87 -23.54
N THR A 159 -3.01 1.06 -24.52
CA THR A 159 -1.82 0.19 -24.45
C THR A 159 -1.18 0.13 -25.84
N ASP A 160 0.14 0.28 -25.93
CA ASP A 160 0.90 0.24 -27.21
C ASP A 160 2.12 -0.70 -27.18
N GLY A 161 2.04 -1.79 -26.40
CA GLY A 161 3.15 -2.76 -26.32
C GLY A 161 4.40 -2.26 -25.57
N MET A 162 4.52 -0.96 -25.32
CA MET A 162 5.63 -0.33 -24.59
C MET A 162 5.19 0.31 -23.28
N TYR A 163 3.93 0.72 -23.20
CA TYR A 163 3.31 1.30 -22.02
C TYR A 163 1.83 0.92 -21.92
N ALA A 164 1.25 1.17 -20.76
CA ALA A 164 -0.19 1.16 -20.53
C ALA A 164 -0.60 2.45 -19.79
N LYS A 165 -1.67 3.10 -20.24
CA LYS A 165 -2.28 4.27 -19.56
C LYS A 165 -3.57 3.83 -18.89
N TYR A 166 -3.77 4.29 -17.66
CA TYR A 166 -4.93 4.03 -16.84
C TYR A 166 -5.56 5.35 -16.38
N ALA A 167 -6.88 5.35 -16.20
CA ALA A 167 -7.63 6.43 -15.58
C ALA A 167 -8.33 5.91 -14.32
N PHE A 168 -8.38 6.74 -13.28
CA PHE A 168 -9.13 6.43 -12.07
C PHE A 168 -10.59 6.87 -12.25
N SER A 169 -11.57 6.00 -12.00
CA SER A 169 -12.97 6.25 -12.38
C SER A 169 -13.61 7.50 -11.76
N ASP A 170 -13.22 7.84 -10.52
CA ASP A 170 -13.87 8.88 -9.72
C ASP A 170 -13.03 10.15 -9.53
N LEU A 171 -11.81 10.19 -10.08
CA LEU A 171 -10.89 11.31 -9.94
C LEU A 171 -10.33 11.67 -11.32
N ASP A 172 -10.01 12.94 -11.54
CA ASP A 172 -9.29 13.39 -12.74
C ASP A 172 -7.79 13.04 -12.61
N LEU A 173 -7.53 11.73 -12.47
CA LEU A 173 -6.22 11.15 -12.29
C LEU A 173 -5.95 10.15 -13.41
N ALA A 174 -4.79 10.29 -14.03
CA ALA A 174 -4.26 9.36 -15.00
C ALA A 174 -2.88 8.89 -14.60
N MET A 175 -2.59 7.62 -14.89
CA MET A 175 -1.31 6.99 -14.63
C MET A 175 -0.80 6.32 -15.90
N SER A 176 0.47 6.54 -16.23
CA SER A 176 1.17 5.81 -17.29
C SER A 176 2.18 4.84 -16.69
N LEU A 177 2.12 3.57 -17.08
CA LEU A 177 3.06 2.51 -16.70
C LEU A 177 3.95 2.16 -17.88
N VAL A 178 5.25 2.39 -17.75
CA VAL A 178 6.26 2.13 -18.79
C VAL A 178 7.24 1.06 -18.30
N SER A 179 7.44 0.00 -19.07
CA SER A 179 8.33 -1.10 -18.68
C SER A 179 9.49 -1.23 -19.65
N ILE A 180 10.71 -0.91 -19.21
CA ILE A 180 11.90 -0.87 -20.07
C ILE A 180 12.87 -2.02 -19.80
N GLU A 181 13.53 -2.50 -20.86
CA GLU A 181 14.75 -3.29 -20.75
C GLU A 181 15.95 -2.36 -20.87
N ALA A 182 16.60 -2.08 -19.74
CA ALA A 182 17.74 -1.19 -19.67
C ALA A 182 18.83 -1.83 -18.82
N SER A 183 20.08 -1.76 -19.29
CA SER A 183 21.24 -2.05 -18.41
C SER A 183 21.49 -0.92 -17.41
N ASN A 184 20.95 0.27 -17.69
CA ASN A 184 20.97 1.44 -16.83
C ASN A 184 19.61 2.14 -16.90
N VAL A 185 18.69 1.75 -16.00
CA VAL A 185 17.31 2.27 -15.99
C VAL A 185 17.27 3.80 -15.88
N GLU A 186 18.13 4.38 -15.04
CA GLU A 186 18.20 5.84 -14.87
C GLU A 186 18.67 6.57 -16.12
N GLY A 187 19.67 6.01 -16.81
CA GLY A 187 20.18 6.58 -18.06
C GLY A 187 19.18 6.52 -19.21
N ASP A 188 18.34 5.48 -19.22
CA ASP A 188 17.37 5.24 -20.29
C ASP A 188 15.98 5.83 -19.98
N MET A 189 15.76 6.34 -18.76
CA MET A 189 14.49 6.91 -18.30
C MET A 189 13.98 8.06 -19.20
N PRO A 190 14.81 9.04 -19.62
CA PRO A 190 14.32 10.12 -20.48
C PRO A 190 13.74 9.61 -21.80
N THR A 191 14.32 8.55 -22.37
CA THR A 191 13.78 7.92 -23.58
C THR A 191 12.52 7.11 -23.27
N ALA A 192 12.46 6.46 -22.10
CA ALA A 192 11.31 5.70 -21.66
C ALA A 192 10.04 6.55 -21.53
N VAL A 193 10.13 7.72 -20.90
CA VAL A 193 8.95 8.57 -20.66
C VAL A 193 8.50 9.36 -21.90
N GLN A 194 9.39 9.56 -22.87
CA GLN A 194 9.01 10.14 -24.16
C GLN A 194 8.02 9.27 -24.94
N VAL A 195 7.99 7.94 -24.70
CA VAL A 195 7.03 7.05 -25.39
C VAL A 195 5.59 7.33 -24.99
N VAL A 196 5.37 7.95 -23.83
CA VAL A 196 4.05 8.38 -23.35
C VAL A 196 3.80 9.87 -23.61
N GLY A 197 4.63 10.50 -24.45
CA GLY A 197 4.49 11.91 -24.82
C GLY A 197 4.87 12.89 -23.72
N VAL A 198 5.50 12.43 -22.64
CA VAL A 198 5.89 13.28 -21.51
C VAL A 198 7.30 13.83 -21.73
N ASP A 199 7.47 15.14 -21.51
CA ASP A 199 8.78 15.78 -21.51
C ASP A 199 9.56 15.35 -20.25
N PRO A 200 10.71 14.67 -20.38
CA PRO A 200 11.52 14.26 -19.24
C PRO A 200 11.93 15.43 -18.34
N ALA A 201 12.05 16.65 -18.89
CA ALA A 201 12.41 17.83 -18.11
C ALA A 201 11.27 18.33 -17.21
N SER A 202 10.04 17.88 -17.45
CA SER A 202 8.86 18.19 -16.63
C SER A 202 8.66 17.25 -15.44
N LEU A 203 9.44 16.16 -15.38
CA LEU A 203 9.28 15.13 -14.36
C LEU A 203 10.00 15.49 -13.07
N THR A 204 9.30 15.31 -11.95
CA THR A 204 9.88 15.29 -10.61
C THR A 204 9.81 13.88 -10.07
N GLU A 205 10.96 13.27 -9.73
CA GLU A 205 10.97 11.96 -9.04
C GLU A 205 10.39 12.16 -7.65
N THR A 206 9.24 11.55 -7.40
CA THR A 206 8.56 11.62 -6.09
C THR A 206 8.78 10.33 -5.31
N TYR A 207 9.08 9.22 -5.98
CA TYR A 207 9.41 7.97 -5.31
C TYR A 207 10.33 7.04 -6.12
N ARG A 208 11.10 6.24 -5.38
CA ARG A 208 11.94 5.17 -5.89
C ARG A 208 11.87 3.95 -4.98
N GLY A 209 11.69 2.77 -5.59
CA GLY A 209 11.55 1.51 -4.87
C GLY A 209 12.06 0.30 -5.65
N ASN A 210 11.89 -0.87 -5.05
CA ASN A 210 12.14 -2.14 -5.70
C ASN A 210 10.97 -3.09 -5.42
N TRP A 211 10.57 -3.85 -6.44
CA TRP A 211 9.61 -4.93 -6.35
C TRP A 211 10.17 -6.18 -7.03
N ASN A 212 10.45 -7.21 -6.23
CA ASN A 212 11.13 -8.43 -6.68
C ASN A 212 12.47 -8.16 -7.40
N LYS A 213 12.49 -8.27 -8.74
CA LYS A 213 13.68 -8.08 -9.60
C LYS A 213 13.62 -6.77 -10.39
N TRP A 214 12.64 -5.92 -10.10
CA TRP A 214 12.36 -4.67 -10.79
C TRP A 214 12.61 -3.50 -9.85
N SER A 215 13.28 -2.47 -10.36
CA SER A 215 13.30 -1.14 -9.78
C SER A 215 12.10 -0.36 -10.32
N ILE A 216 11.45 0.37 -9.42
CA ILE A 216 10.26 1.17 -9.68
C ILE A 216 10.63 2.63 -9.44
N PHE A 217 10.30 3.48 -10.40
CA PHE A 217 10.47 4.93 -10.29
C PHE A 217 9.12 5.57 -10.55
N TYR A 218 8.66 6.41 -9.62
CA TYR A 218 7.42 7.15 -9.75
C TYR A 218 7.75 8.64 -9.88
N TYR A 219 7.14 9.25 -10.89
CA TYR A 219 7.32 10.64 -11.25
C TYR A 219 5.97 11.32 -11.34
N GLU A 220 5.96 12.61 -11.04
CA GLU A 220 4.83 13.50 -11.31
C GLU A 220 5.25 14.55 -12.36
N THR A 221 4.35 14.85 -13.29
CA THR A 221 4.50 15.97 -14.21
C THR A 221 4.05 17.27 -13.53
N THR A 222 4.42 18.42 -14.09
CA THR A 222 3.94 19.72 -13.62
C THR A 222 2.41 19.88 -13.69
N ASP A 223 1.76 19.06 -14.51
CA ASP A 223 0.32 19.10 -14.75
C ASP A 223 -0.43 18.07 -13.86
N GLY A 224 0.29 17.37 -12.97
CA GLY A 224 -0.28 16.42 -12.01
C GLY A 224 -0.51 15.00 -12.55
N GLU A 225 -0.03 14.67 -13.75
CA GLU A 225 -0.06 13.29 -14.26
C GLU A 225 1.06 12.45 -13.60
N GLY A 226 0.74 11.20 -13.26
CA GLY A 226 1.70 10.24 -12.71
C GLY A 226 2.32 9.35 -13.79
N VAL A 227 3.64 9.17 -13.74
CA VAL A 227 4.38 8.24 -14.61
C VAL A 227 5.19 7.27 -13.76
N THR A 228 4.94 5.97 -13.93
CA THR A 228 5.72 4.90 -13.29
C THR A 228 6.58 4.18 -14.32
N VAL A 229 7.88 4.09 -14.05
CA VAL A 229 8.84 3.36 -14.88
C VAL A 229 9.35 2.12 -14.15
N PHE A 230 9.23 0.97 -14.80
CA PHE A 230 9.79 -0.31 -14.35
C PHE A 230 11.04 -0.63 -15.15
N GLY A 231 12.12 -0.99 -14.46
CA GLY A 231 13.32 -1.52 -15.09
C GLY A 231 13.98 -2.60 -14.22
N PRO A 232 14.83 -3.47 -14.79
CA PRO A 232 15.47 -4.53 -14.01
C PRO A 232 16.42 -3.97 -12.94
N SER A 233 16.37 -4.53 -11.72
CA SER A 233 17.22 -4.07 -10.61
C SER A 233 18.71 -4.33 -10.88
N PRO A 234 19.60 -3.36 -10.65
CA PRO A 234 21.04 -3.55 -10.79
C PRO A 234 21.54 -4.70 -9.91
N GLY A 235 22.29 -5.63 -10.50
CA GLY A 235 23.01 -6.67 -9.75
C GLY A 235 22.34 -8.05 -9.64
N ARG A 236 21.08 -8.21 -10.03
CA ARG A 236 20.45 -9.55 -10.14
C ARG A 236 20.64 -10.15 -11.54
N ARG A 237 21.88 -10.48 -11.91
CA ARG A 237 22.12 -11.30 -13.11
C ARG A 237 21.47 -12.67 -12.93
N ARG A 238 20.72 -13.13 -13.93
CA ARG A 238 20.31 -14.53 -14.04
C ARG A 238 21.55 -15.41 -13.95
N LEU A 239 21.62 -16.28 -12.94
CA LEU A 239 22.34 -17.55 -13.06
C LEU A 239 21.59 -18.38 -14.12
N LEU A 240 21.81 -18.07 -15.39
CA LEU A 240 21.47 -18.97 -16.49
C LEU A 240 22.41 -20.18 -16.35
N ARG A 241 21.95 -21.23 -15.68
CA ARG A 241 22.55 -22.56 -15.86
C ARG A 241 22.29 -22.94 -17.31
N HIS A 242 23.32 -22.87 -18.14
CA HIS A 242 23.40 -23.73 -19.32
C HIS A 242 23.35 -25.17 -18.82
N CYS A 243 22.22 -25.84 -19.03
CA CYS A 243 22.19 -27.27 -19.18
C CYS A 243 22.32 -27.55 -20.67
N ASP A 244 23.54 -27.70 -21.15
CA ASP A 244 23.80 -28.33 -22.43
C ASP A 244 23.43 -29.83 -22.33
N ARG A 245 22.76 -30.34 -23.36
CA ARG A 245 22.66 -31.78 -23.64
C ARG A 245 23.74 -32.14 -24.65
#